data_AF-A0A4V1DXF1-F1
#
_entry.id   AF-A0A4V1DXF1-F1
#
_cell.length_a   1.000
_cell.length_b   1.000
_cell.length_c   1.000
_cell.angle_alpha   90.00
_cell.angle_beta   90.00
_cell.angle_gamma   90.00
#
_symmetry.space_group_name_H-M   'P 1'
#
loop_
_entity.id
_entity.type
_entity.pdbx_description
1 polymer ?
#
loop_
_entity_poly.entity_id
_entity_poly.type
_entity_poly.pdbx_seq_one_letter_code
_entity_poly.pdbx_strand_id
1 'polypeptide(L)'
;MQIHLQRIVGAYVGSAHGAGQFYSKAVTEARDATAKGASDARDEDIDGPVGYDSAAQRKREFAADMGIQAHALRLAAEGAVAAYEQIVGEAWKPFDRPVDNPGQTLDRKAAAAQMDALG
;
A
#
# COMPACT_ATOMS: atom_id res chain seq x y z
N MET A 1 -11.35 -5.45 -26.94
CA MET A 1 -9.97 -5.24 -26.43
C MET A 1 -9.87 -4.25 -25.28
N GLN A 2 -10.54 -3.08 -25.34
CA GLN A 2 -10.45 -2.03 -24.32
C GLN A 2 -10.72 -2.51 -22.87
N ILE A 3 -11.73 -3.35 -22.65
CA ILE A 3 -12.03 -3.90 -21.30
C ILE A 3 -10.91 -4.80 -20.75
N HIS A 4 -10.21 -5.53 -21.61
CA HIS A 4 -9.09 -6.37 -21.19
C HIS A 4 -7.87 -5.51 -20.83
N LEU A 5 -7.57 -4.51 -21.65
CA LEU A 5 -6.50 -3.54 -21.36
C LEU A 5 -6.77 -2.77 -20.07
N GLN A 6 -8.02 -2.33 -19.84
CA GLN A 6 -8.47 -1.71 -18.58
C GLN A 6 -8.13 -2.57 -17.35
N ARG A 7 -8.43 -3.87 -17.42
CA ARG A 7 -8.15 -4.82 -16.33
C ARG A 7 -6.66 -5.05 -16.12
N ILE A 8 -5.88 -5.17 -17.20
CA ILE A 8 -4.42 -5.35 -17.12
C ILE A 8 -3.78 -4.14 -16.45
N VAL A 9 -4.11 -2.93 -16.90
CA VAL A 9 -3.59 -1.69 -16.30
C VAL A 9 -4.01 -1.57 -14.84
N GLY A 10 -5.29 -1.83 -14.54
CA GLY A 10 -5.78 -1.82 -13.16
C GLY A 10 -5.03 -2.80 -12.25
N ALA A 11 -4.67 -3.99 -12.74
CA ALA A 11 -3.88 -4.96 -11.97
C ALA A 11 -2.46 -4.44 -11.66
N TYR A 12 -1.78 -3.83 -12.63
CA TYR A 12 -0.45 -3.24 -12.40
C TYR A 12 -0.52 -2.04 -11.43
N VAL A 13 -1.48 -1.14 -11.62
CA VAL A 13 -1.67 0.03 -10.73
C VAL A 13 -2.00 -0.42 -9.31
N GLY A 14 -2.90 -1.39 -9.15
CA GLY A 14 -3.23 -1.96 -7.85
C GLY A 14 -2.04 -2.64 -7.17
N SER A 15 -1.23 -3.39 -7.93
CA SER A 15 -0.02 -4.03 -7.43
C SER A 15 1.03 -3.00 -6.99
N ALA A 16 1.25 -1.96 -7.78
CA ALA A 16 2.17 -0.86 -7.45
C ALA A 16 1.73 -0.13 -6.17
N HIS A 17 0.44 0.16 -6.04
CA HIS A 17 -0.12 0.79 -4.84
C HIS A 17 0.08 -0.09 -3.60
N GLY A 18 -0.27 -1.39 -3.69
CA GLY A 18 -0.10 -2.34 -2.59
C GLY A 18 1.36 -2.51 -2.17
N ALA A 19 2.27 -2.63 -3.14
CA ALA A 19 3.71 -2.71 -2.88
C ALA A 19 4.25 -1.43 -2.24
N GLY A 20 3.79 -0.26 -2.67
CA GLY A 20 4.15 1.02 -2.07
C GLY A 20 3.69 1.16 -0.62
N GLN A 21 2.48 0.69 -0.30
CA GLN A 21 1.98 0.64 1.09
C GLN A 21 2.82 -0.31 1.94
N PHE A 22 3.15 -1.49 1.43
CA PHE A 22 3.97 -2.46 2.13
C PHE A 22 5.38 -1.94 2.40
N TYR A 23 6.03 -1.36 1.38
CA TYR A 23 7.33 -0.70 1.53
C TYR A 23 7.29 0.42 2.59
N SER A 24 6.27 1.29 2.56
CA SER A 24 6.12 2.39 3.54
C SER A 24 6.00 1.86 4.98
N LYS A 25 5.29 0.74 5.17
CA LYS A 25 5.21 0.06 6.46
C LYS A 25 6.56 -0.52 6.88
N ALA A 26 7.25 -1.21 5.98
CA ALA A 26 8.57 -1.78 6.25
C ALA A 26 9.61 -0.72 6.63
N VAL A 27 9.59 0.45 5.97
CA VAL A 27 10.46 1.59 6.33
C VAL A 27 10.17 2.10 7.73
N THR A 28 8.89 2.20 8.10
CA THR A 28 8.50 2.61 9.46
C THR A 28 9.01 1.62 10.50
N GLU A 29 8.80 0.32 10.28
CA GLU A 29 9.27 -0.72 11.19
C GLU A 29 10.80 -0.76 11.32
N ALA A 30 11.53 -0.50 10.23
CA ALA A 30 12.98 -0.43 10.24
C ALA A 30 13.49 0.80 11.00
N ARG A 31 12.83 1.96 10.86
CA ARG A 31 13.13 3.19 11.62
C ARG A 31 12.88 2.98 13.12
N ASP A 32 11.75 2.37 13.47
CA ASP A 32 11.40 2.08 14.85
C ASP A 32 12.42 1.13 15.49
N ALA A 33 12.84 0.08 14.78
CA ALA A 33 13.85 -0.84 15.27
C ALA A 33 15.23 -0.17 15.44
N THR A 34 15.61 0.69 14.49
CA THR A 34 16.86 1.46 14.57
C THR A 34 16.84 2.42 15.76
N ALA A 35 15.73 3.11 16.00
CA ALA A 35 15.58 4.03 17.13
C ALA A 35 15.59 3.29 18.48
N LYS A 36 14.99 2.09 18.55
CA LYS A 36 14.99 1.27 19.77
C LYS A 36 16.39 0.82 20.18
N GLY A 37 17.22 0.39 19.22
CA GLY A 37 18.59 -0.07 19.47
C GLY A 37 19.61 1.04 19.79
N ALA A 38 19.21 2.32 19.74
CA ALA A 38 20.06 3.45 20.13
C ALA A 38 19.98 3.79 21.64
N SER A 39 19.29 2.95 22.44
CA SER A 39 19.02 3.18 23.86
C SER A 39 19.86 2.24 24.73
N ASP A 40 20.87 2.78 25.43
CA ASP A 40 21.84 2.04 26.27
C ASP A 40 21.25 1.27 27.47
N ALA A 41 19.94 1.42 27.74
CA ALA A 41 19.28 0.94 28.96
C ALA A 41 18.51 -0.39 28.81
N ARG A 42 18.65 -1.15 27.70
CA ARG A 42 17.87 -2.38 27.48
C ARG A 42 18.70 -3.61 27.16
N ASP A 43 18.57 -4.61 28.03
CA ASP A 43 19.14 -5.97 27.94
C ASP A 43 18.53 -6.82 26.80
N GLU A 44 17.41 -6.39 26.22
CA GLU A 44 16.71 -7.09 25.13
C GLU A 44 17.43 -6.98 23.78
N ASP A 45 18.40 -6.06 23.67
CA ASP A 45 19.23 -5.77 22.50
C ASP A 45 20.68 -6.23 22.70
N ILE A 46 20.91 -7.35 23.40
CA ILE A 46 22.19 -8.05 23.30
C ILE A 46 22.36 -8.41 21.82
N ASP A 47 23.29 -7.72 21.14
CA ASP A 47 23.64 -8.00 19.77
C ASP A 47 23.82 -9.52 19.61
N GLY A 48 23.34 -10.04 18.49
CA GLY A 48 23.69 -11.41 18.09
C GLY A 48 25.21 -11.59 18.10
N PRO A 49 25.72 -12.83 18.05
CA PRO A 49 27.16 -13.08 18.10
C PRO A 49 27.91 -12.11 17.20
N VAL A 50 28.97 -11.49 17.71
CA VAL A 50 29.72 -10.44 16.99
C VAL A 50 30.04 -10.91 15.57
N GLY A 51 29.57 -10.15 14.57
CA GLY A 51 29.72 -10.48 13.14
C GLY A 51 28.45 -10.92 12.40
N TYR A 52 27.29 -11.01 13.06
CA TYR A 52 25.99 -11.23 12.43
C TYR A 52 25.13 -9.95 12.41
N ASP A 53 24.23 -9.83 11.44
CA ASP A 53 23.35 -8.66 11.32
C ASP A 53 22.48 -8.50 12.57
N SER A 54 22.34 -7.26 13.05
CA SER A 54 21.39 -6.95 14.12
C SER A 54 19.94 -7.09 13.63
N ALA A 55 18.99 -7.22 14.55
CA ALA A 55 17.57 -7.24 14.19
C ALA A 55 17.14 -5.95 13.47
N ALA A 56 17.73 -4.80 13.83
CA ALA A 56 17.53 -3.55 13.13
C ALA A 56 18.12 -3.56 11.71
N GLN A 57 19.33 -4.13 11.53
CA GLN A 57 19.97 -4.26 10.22
C GLN A 57 19.12 -5.09 9.25
N ARG A 58 18.67 -6.28 9.67
CA ARG A 58 17.82 -7.14 8.83
C ARG A 58 16.53 -6.44 8.39
N LYS A 59 15.92 -5.64 9.26
CA LYS A 59 14.71 -4.86 8.90
C LYS A 59 15.00 -3.76 7.88
N ARG A 60 16.18 -3.12 7.94
CA ARG A 60 16.60 -2.14 6.93
C ARG A 60 16.82 -2.79 5.57
N GLU A 61 17.48 -3.94 5.53
CA GLU A 61 17.69 -4.71 4.30
C GLU A 61 16.37 -5.18 3.70
N PHE A 62 15.47 -5.72 4.53
CA PHE A 62 14.14 -6.08 4.09
C PHE A 62 13.37 -4.89 3.50
N ALA A 63 13.41 -3.73 4.15
CA ALA A 63 12.79 -2.53 3.63
C ALA A 63 13.41 -2.07 2.30
N ALA A 64 14.74 -2.23 2.12
CA ALA A 64 15.42 -1.92 0.88
C ALA A 64 14.96 -2.83 -0.28
N ASP A 65 14.87 -4.14 -0.03
CA ASP A 65 14.36 -5.11 -1.02
C ASP A 65 12.92 -4.79 -1.42
N MET A 66 12.07 -4.46 -0.44
CA MET A 66 10.69 -4.05 -0.72
C MET A 66 10.63 -2.72 -1.50
N GLY A 67 11.57 -1.81 -1.27
CA GLY A 67 11.70 -0.57 -2.03
C GLY A 67 12.00 -0.82 -3.50
N ILE A 68 12.91 -1.76 -3.80
CA ILE A 68 13.23 -2.16 -5.18
C ILE A 68 11.98 -2.74 -5.87
N GLN A 69 11.27 -3.65 -5.20
CA GLN A 69 10.06 -4.26 -5.74
C GLN A 69 8.95 -3.23 -5.97
N ALA A 70 8.70 -2.35 -5.01
CA ALA A 70 7.70 -1.27 -5.13
C ALA A 70 8.05 -0.32 -6.28
N HIS A 71 9.33 0.04 -6.44
CA HIS A 71 9.78 0.89 -7.53
C HIS A 71 9.60 0.24 -8.90
N ALA A 72 9.97 -1.04 -9.04
CA ALA A 72 9.79 -1.79 -10.28
C ALA A 72 8.31 -1.89 -10.68
N LEU A 73 7.42 -2.16 -9.72
CA LEU A 73 5.98 -2.23 -9.96
C LEU A 73 5.39 -0.86 -10.32
N ARG A 74 5.87 0.23 -9.71
CA ARG A 74 5.48 1.60 -10.09
C ARG A 74 5.84 1.88 -11.56
N LEU A 75 7.05 1.55 -11.99
CA LEU A 75 7.48 1.73 -13.38
C LEU A 75 6.65 0.87 -14.34
N ALA A 76 6.35 -0.38 -13.97
CA ALA A 76 5.49 -1.26 -14.77
C ALA A 76 4.07 -0.69 -14.90
N ALA A 77 3.50 -0.14 -13.83
CA ALA A 77 2.20 0.51 -13.84
C ALA A 77 2.19 1.77 -14.71
N GLU A 78 3.20 2.62 -14.61
CA GLU A 78 3.35 3.81 -15.46
C GLU A 78 3.44 3.44 -16.95
N GLY A 79 4.24 2.42 -17.28
CA GLY A 79 4.33 1.90 -18.64
C GLY A 79 3.00 1.33 -19.15
N ALA A 80 2.27 0.60 -18.31
CA ALA A 80 0.96 0.05 -18.66
C ALA A 80 -0.08 1.16 -18.92
N VAL A 81 -0.10 2.20 -18.08
CA VAL A 81 -0.99 3.37 -18.25
C VAL A 81 -0.66 4.12 -19.54
N ALA A 82 0.63 4.36 -19.81
CA ALA A 82 1.06 5.03 -21.04
C ALA A 82 0.72 4.22 -22.30
N ALA A 83 0.94 2.90 -22.28
CA ALA A 83 0.59 2.03 -23.39
C ALA A 83 -0.93 1.97 -23.62
N TYR A 84 -1.73 2.00 -22.55
CA TYR A 84 -3.18 2.08 -22.66
C TYR A 84 -3.62 3.34 -23.40
N GLU A 85 -3.10 4.50 -23.00
CA GLU A 85 -3.41 5.77 -23.64
C GLU A 85 -3.00 5.78 -25.12
N GLN A 86 -1.83 5.24 -25.45
CA GLN A 86 -1.37 5.14 -26.84
C GLN A 86 -2.28 4.24 -27.70
N ILE A 87 -2.76 3.12 -27.16
CA ILE A 87 -3.56 2.13 -27.90
C ILE A 87 -5.03 2.54 -27.99
N VAL A 88 -5.58 3.12 -26.93
CA VAL A 88 -7.02 3.43 -26.79
C VAL A 88 -7.33 4.88 -27.20
N GLY A 89 -6.35 5.79 -27.11
CA GLY A 89 -6.54 7.22 -27.38
C GLY A 89 -7.19 7.99 -26.22
N GLU A 90 -7.36 7.35 -25.06
CA GLU A 90 -7.96 7.94 -23.86
C GLU A 90 -7.08 7.67 -22.64
N ALA A 91 -6.95 8.65 -21.75
CA ALA A 91 -6.27 8.47 -20.47
C ALA A 91 -6.96 7.37 -19.65
N TRP A 92 -6.16 6.46 -19.09
CA TRP A 92 -6.67 5.39 -18.24
C TRP A 92 -7.33 5.97 -16.97
N LYS A 93 -8.50 5.45 -16.63
CA LYS A 93 -9.23 5.76 -15.39
C LYS A 93 -9.54 4.47 -14.66
N PRO A 94 -9.45 4.45 -13.32
CA PRO A 94 -9.92 3.32 -12.52
C PRO A 94 -11.37 2.98 -12.89
N PHE A 95 -11.66 1.69 -13.08
CA PHE A 95 -13.02 1.24 -13.31
C PHE A 95 -13.82 1.44 -12.02
N ASP A 96 -14.75 2.39 -12.04
CA ASP A 96 -15.72 2.56 -10.98
C ASP A 96 -16.98 1.79 -11.35
N ARG A 97 -17.38 0.81 -10.53
CA ARG A 97 -18.64 0.09 -10.78
C ARG A 97 -19.77 1.06 -10.47
N PRO A 98 -20.67 1.37 -11.43
CA PRO A 98 -21.87 2.13 -11.12
C PRO A 98 -22.60 1.44 -9.97
N VAL A 99 -22.82 2.18 -8.88
CA VAL A 99 -23.53 1.64 -7.73
C VAL A 99 -25.01 1.59 -8.11
N ASP A 100 -25.48 0.43 -8.56
CA ASP A 100 -26.88 0.21 -9.02
C ASP A 100 -27.92 0.55 -7.95
N ASN A 101 -27.52 0.59 -6.68
CA ASN A 101 -28.35 1.05 -5.59
C ASN A 101 -27.44 1.70 -4.53
N PRO A 102 -27.30 3.04 -4.47
CA PRO A 102 -26.52 3.74 -3.45
C PRO A 102 -27.26 3.63 -2.12
N GLY A 103 -27.34 2.39 -1.60
CA GLY A 103 -28.25 1.95 -0.56
C GLY A 103 -28.29 2.97 0.54
N GLN A 104 -29.50 3.26 1.05
CA GLN A 104 -29.74 4.19 2.15
C GLN A 104 -28.57 4.12 3.11
N THR A 105 -27.71 5.14 3.08
CA THR A 105 -26.43 5.11 3.77
C THR A 105 -26.70 4.72 5.22
N LEU A 106 -25.86 3.86 5.80
CA LEU A 106 -26.02 3.44 7.20
C LEU A 106 -26.25 4.66 8.11
N ASP A 107 -25.66 5.81 7.75
CA ASP A 107 -25.89 7.12 8.36
C ASP A 107 -27.35 7.55 8.41
N ARG A 108 -28.18 7.34 7.38
CA ARG A 108 -29.61 7.71 7.44
C ARG A 108 -30.40 6.82 8.38
N LYS A 109 -30.12 5.51 8.41
CA LYS A 109 -30.76 4.59 9.36
C LYS A 109 -30.29 4.83 10.79
N ALA A 110 -28.99 5.11 10.96
CA ALA A 110 -28.41 5.46 12.24
C ALA A 110 -28.94 6.81 12.75
N ALA A 111 -29.02 7.82 11.90
CA ALA A 111 -29.60 9.13 12.24
C ALA A 111 -31.09 9.03 12.56
N ALA A 112 -31.85 8.20 11.83
CA ALA A 112 -33.25 7.95 12.15
C ALA A 112 -33.40 7.24 13.50
N ALA A 113 -32.60 6.20 13.79
CA ALA A 113 -32.61 5.53 15.09
C ALA A 113 -32.15 6.44 16.25
N GLN A 114 -31.21 7.35 16.01
CA GLN A 114 -30.81 8.38 16.97
C GLN A 114 -31.91 9.38 17.24
N MET A 115 -32.64 9.82 16.21
CA MET A 115 -33.79 10.73 16.36
C MET A 115 -34.95 10.04 17.09
N ASP A 116 -35.25 8.78 16.77
CA ASP A 116 -36.29 7.98 17.42
C ASP A 116 -35.99 7.73 18.91
N ALA A 117 -34.70 7.59 19.26
CA ALA A 117 -34.25 7.45 20.64
C ALA A 117 -34.34 8.76 21.47
N LEU A 118 -34.47 9.91 20.81
CA LEU A 118 -34.56 11.22 21.46
C LEU A 118 -36.01 11.70 21.68
N GLY A 119 -37.01 11.00 21.11
CA GLY A 119 -38.44 11.25 21.31
C GLY A 119 -39.09 12.13 20.25
#